data_AF-A0A7W1KKR3-F1
#
_entry.id   AF-A0A7W1KKR3-F1
#
_cell.length_a   1.000
_cell.length_b   1.000
_cell.length_c   1.000
_cell.angle_alpha   90.00
_cell.angle_beta   90.00
_cell.angle_gamma   90.00
#
_symmetry.space_group_name_H-M   'P 1'
#
loop_
_entity.id
_entity.type
_entity.pdbx_description
1 polymer ?
#
loop_
_entity_poly.entity_id
_entity_poly.type
_entity_poly.pdbx_seq_one_letter_code
_entity_poly.pdbx_strand_id
1 'polypeptide(L)'
;MKQRHALTRLAVPLGLTVLLLCARLFSAPALSDPVAGAAPPSLKLAVPRLYLALAPLFTMWDGVSMLSMARLQGFLIGLVGLYLAWRIARLLWPKRAPVSGAKPGSAILKEIRILVVSLLLLTAFLVGGAVWHRPMLALTGADPRDMVVDFHSHTNVSHDVRNTLMRGFDTKANLRWHTRAGFDAAFITDHNVVSQESGIGSRDAGAEQGSAVACPGIEVSAWRAHIVLLGDTLPVDRNRYNGSLDELLT
;
A
#
# COMPACT_ATOMS: atom_id res chain seq x y z
N MET A 1 17.28 -44.74 2.08
CA MET A 1 15.91 -44.15 2.16
C MET A 1 15.83 -42.74 2.74
N LYS A 2 16.68 -42.30 3.69
CA LYS A 2 16.64 -40.93 4.26
C LYS A 2 16.89 -39.78 3.25
N GLN A 3 17.76 -39.97 2.25
CA GLN A 3 18.09 -38.93 1.25
C GLN A 3 16.92 -38.56 0.31
N ARG A 4 16.10 -39.53 -0.13
CA ARG A 4 14.93 -39.26 -1.00
C ARG A 4 13.85 -38.41 -0.31
N HIS A 5 13.73 -38.52 1.01
CA HIS A 5 12.81 -37.70 1.80
C HIS A 5 13.30 -36.26 2.03
N ALA A 6 14.62 -36.03 2.04
CA ALA A 6 15.17 -34.68 2.16
C ALA A 6 14.97 -33.87 0.85
N LEU A 7 15.21 -34.51 -0.30
CA LEU A 7 15.04 -33.90 -1.62
C LEU A 7 13.58 -33.49 -1.90
N THR A 8 12.61 -34.32 -1.51
CA THR A 8 11.18 -34.01 -1.68
C THR A 8 10.67 -32.90 -0.75
N ARG A 9 11.29 -32.73 0.43
CA ARG A 9 10.93 -31.63 1.35
C ARG A 9 11.43 -30.26 0.87
N LEU A 10 12.53 -30.23 0.12
CA LEU A 10 13.11 -29.00 -0.41
C LEU A 10 12.58 -28.65 -1.80
N ALA A 11 11.96 -29.59 -2.52
CA ALA A 11 11.45 -29.36 -3.87
C ALA A 11 10.43 -28.19 -3.93
N VAL A 12 9.51 -28.11 -2.98
CA VAL A 12 8.52 -27.02 -2.92
C VAL A 12 9.16 -25.66 -2.63
N PRO A 13 9.94 -25.47 -1.54
CA PRO A 13 10.58 -24.17 -1.30
C PRO A 13 11.56 -23.79 -2.40
N LEU A 14 12.33 -24.72 -2.96
CA LEU A 14 13.21 -24.45 -4.11
C LEU A 14 12.40 -24.05 -5.34
N GLY A 15 11.30 -24.75 -5.63
CA GLY A 15 10.39 -24.40 -6.73
C GLY A 15 9.80 -23.00 -6.57
N LEU A 16 9.35 -22.64 -5.35
CA LEU A 16 8.86 -21.29 -5.05
C LEU A 16 9.97 -20.24 -5.19
N THR A 17 11.18 -20.52 -4.70
CA THR A 17 12.33 -19.63 -4.86
C THR A 17 12.67 -19.43 -6.34
N VAL A 18 12.72 -20.51 -7.13
CA VAL A 18 12.96 -20.42 -8.58
C VAL A 18 11.86 -19.61 -9.25
N LEU A 19 10.59 -19.85 -8.94
CA LEU A 19 9.48 -19.05 -9.50
C LEU A 19 9.59 -17.57 -9.14
N LEU A 20 9.97 -17.24 -7.89
CA LEU A 20 10.20 -15.86 -7.46
C LEU A 20 11.38 -15.22 -8.21
N LEU A 21 12.46 -15.97 -8.46
CA LEU A 21 13.59 -15.50 -9.26
C LEU A 21 13.19 -15.33 -10.73
N CYS A 22 12.42 -16.24 -11.30
CA CYS A 22 11.90 -16.13 -12.66
C CYS A 22 10.96 -14.92 -12.79
N ALA A 23 10.14 -14.61 -11.79
CA ALA A 23 9.29 -13.43 -11.79
C ALA A 23 10.10 -12.12 -11.87
N ARG A 24 11.35 -12.11 -11.39
CA ARG A 24 12.25 -10.95 -11.53
C ARG A 24 12.74 -10.73 -12.95
N LEU A 25 12.68 -11.73 -13.84
CA LEU A 25 13.04 -11.56 -15.25
C LEU A 25 12.06 -10.64 -16.00
N PHE A 26 10.86 -10.43 -15.45
CA PHE A 26 9.81 -9.60 -16.03
C PHE A 26 9.45 -8.40 -15.15
N SER A 27 10.39 -7.87 -14.37
CA SER A 27 10.12 -6.72 -13.50
C SER A 27 9.84 -5.46 -14.30
N ALA A 28 8.75 -4.76 -13.97
CA ALA A 28 8.52 -3.41 -14.45
C ALA A 28 9.61 -2.45 -13.93
N PRO A 29 9.99 -1.42 -14.71
CA PRO A 29 10.89 -0.39 -14.22
C PRO A 29 10.26 0.32 -13.02
N ALA A 30 11.08 0.68 -12.03
CA ALA A 30 10.61 1.35 -10.82
C ALA A 30 10.15 2.80 -11.08
N LEU A 31 10.68 3.43 -12.13
CA LEU A 31 10.30 4.75 -12.61
C LEU A 31 10.04 4.66 -14.11
N SER A 32 8.94 5.24 -14.56
CA SER A 32 8.57 5.32 -15.97
C SER A 32 8.10 6.73 -16.30
N ASP A 33 8.43 7.18 -17.50
CA ASP A 33 7.85 8.40 -18.07
C ASP A 33 6.61 7.98 -18.86
N PRO A 34 5.40 8.46 -18.54
CA PRO A 34 4.19 8.10 -19.28
C PRO A 34 4.19 8.59 -20.74
N VAL A 35 5.03 9.59 -21.08
CA VAL A 35 5.17 10.14 -22.43
C VAL A 35 6.33 9.49 -23.18
N ALA A 36 7.53 9.45 -22.58
CA ALA A 36 8.75 8.95 -23.23
C ALA A 36 9.05 7.45 -22.96
N GLY A 37 8.28 6.80 -22.08
CA GLY A 37 8.49 5.43 -21.62
C GLY A 37 9.52 5.31 -20.49
N ALA A 38 10.75 5.78 -20.71
CA ALA A 38 11.84 5.70 -19.74
C ALA A 38 12.01 7.01 -18.96
N ALA A 39 12.11 6.91 -17.63
CA ALA A 39 12.45 8.07 -16.80
C ALA A 39 13.90 8.54 -17.06
N PRO A 40 14.22 9.83 -16.82
CA PRO A 40 15.58 10.35 -16.93
C PRO A 40 16.58 9.51 -16.11
N PRO A 41 17.77 9.17 -16.63
CA PRO A 41 18.70 8.25 -15.98
C PRO A 41 19.32 8.82 -14.69
N SER A 42 19.27 10.13 -14.49
CA SER A 42 19.67 10.77 -13.23
C SER A 42 18.66 10.49 -12.11
N LEU A 43 17.38 10.35 -12.46
CA LEU A 43 16.29 10.12 -11.54
C LEU A 43 16.26 8.66 -11.08
N LYS A 44 16.31 8.46 -9.76
CA LYS A 44 16.38 7.12 -9.17
C LYS A 44 15.72 7.09 -7.80
N LEU A 45 15.47 5.88 -7.31
CA LEU A 45 14.98 5.65 -5.95
C LEU A 45 16.16 5.38 -5.01
N ALA A 46 16.36 6.25 -4.04
CA ALA A 46 17.22 5.99 -2.90
C ALA A 46 16.55 4.95 -1.99
N VAL A 47 17.25 3.85 -1.74
CA VAL A 47 16.72 2.72 -0.96
C VAL A 47 17.39 2.67 0.42
N PRO A 48 16.65 2.91 1.52
CA PRO A 48 17.21 2.79 2.86
C PRO A 48 17.72 1.37 3.15
N ARG A 49 18.82 1.23 3.92
CA ARG A 49 19.41 -0.09 4.27
C ARG A 49 18.42 -1.00 4.99
N LEU A 50 17.62 -0.45 5.90
CA LEU A 50 16.57 -1.20 6.59
C LEU A 50 15.48 -1.66 5.61
N TYR A 51 15.18 -0.85 4.59
CA TYR A 51 14.27 -1.26 3.52
C TYR A 51 14.83 -2.46 2.76
N LEU A 52 16.12 -2.44 2.39
CA LEU A 52 16.76 -3.57 1.71
C LEU A 52 16.75 -4.84 2.57
N ALA A 53 17.10 -4.73 3.85
CA ALA A 53 17.15 -5.89 4.76
C ALA A 53 15.79 -6.56 4.94
N LEU A 54 14.71 -5.76 4.93
CA LEU A 54 13.33 -6.22 5.09
C LEU A 54 12.52 -6.11 3.80
N ALA A 55 13.18 -6.08 2.63
CA ALA A 55 12.52 -5.82 1.35
C ALA A 55 11.36 -6.78 1.06
N PRO A 56 11.45 -8.10 1.31
CA PRO A 56 10.31 -8.99 1.09
C PRO A 56 9.07 -8.58 1.89
N LEU A 57 9.27 -8.12 3.13
CA LEU A 57 8.17 -7.69 3.99
C LEU A 57 7.58 -6.36 3.53
N PHE A 58 8.42 -5.35 3.31
CA PHE A 58 7.95 -4.01 2.94
C PHE A 58 7.34 -3.97 1.55
N THR A 59 7.91 -4.67 0.56
CA THR A 59 7.30 -4.74 -0.78
C THR A 59 5.92 -5.41 -0.74
N MET A 60 5.67 -6.38 0.15
CA MET A 60 4.33 -6.93 0.34
C MET A 60 3.36 -5.90 0.94
N TRP A 61 3.77 -5.17 1.99
CA TRP A 61 2.93 -4.12 2.57
C TRP A 61 2.66 -2.99 1.58
N ASP A 62 3.67 -2.53 0.84
CA ASP A 62 3.53 -1.50 -0.19
C ASP A 62 2.56 -1.98 -1.28
N GLY A 63 2.74 -3.19 -1.80
CA GLY A 63 1.86 -3.76 -2.81
C GLY A 63 0.40 -3.89 -2.35
N VAL A 64 0.18 -4.35 -1.11
CA VAL A 64 -1.17 -4.44 -0.53
C VAL A 64 -1.78 -3.05 -0.34
N SER A 65 -1.00 -2.04 0.06
CA SER A 65 -1.49 -0.66 0.23
C SER A 65 -1.84 0.05 -1.09
N MET A 66 -1.29 -0.41 -2.21
CA MET A 66 -1.58 0.14 -3.55
C MET A 66 -2.79 -0.53 -4.24
N LEU A 67 -3.43 -1.52 -3.60
CA LEU A 67 -4.65 -2.11 -4.13
C LEU A 67 -5.83 -1.16 -3.92
N SER A 68 -6.67 -1.00 -4.94
CA SER A 68 -7.97 -0.37 -4.76
C SER A 68 -8.81 -1.15 -3.73
N MET A 69 -9.75 -0.48 -3.07
CA MET A 69 -10.54 -1.11 -2.00
C MET A 69 -11.21 -2.43 -2.44
N ALA A 70 -11.77 -2.47 -3.65
CA ALA A 70 -12.36 -3.68 -4.22
C ALA A 70 -11.33 -4.80 -4.44
N ARG A 71 -10.12 -4.45 -4.92
CA ARG A 71 -9.02 -5.41 -5.11
C ARG A 71 -8.49 -5.91 -3.78
N LEU A 72 -8.37 -5.04 -2.78
CA LEU A 72 -7.94 -5.41 -1.43
C LEU A 72 -8.93 -6.37 -0.77
N GLN A 73 -10.23 -6.07 -0.83
CA GLN A 73 -11.28 -6.95 -0.32
C GLN A 73 -11.25 -8.31 -1.03
N GLY A 74 -11.20 -8.31 -2.36
CA GLY A 74 -11.11 -9.54 -3.15
C GLY A 74 -9.86 -10.36 -2.81
N PHE A 75 -8.72 -9.71 -2.66
CA PHE A 75 -7.46 -10.34 -2.25
C PHE A 75 -7.58 -10.99 -0.86
N LEU A 76 -8.09 -10.26 0.14
CA LEU A 76 -8.22 -10.78 1.52
C LEU A 76 -9.22 -11.94 1.60
N ILE A 77 -10.39 -11.80 0.97
CA ILE A 77 -11.41 -12.86 0.92
C ILE A 77 -10.85 -14.09 0.20
N GLY A 78 -10.20 -13.89 -0.96
CA GLY A 78 -9.60 -14.96 -1.73
C GLY A 78 -8.49 -15.69 -0.96
N LEU A 79 -7.61 -14.94 -0.28
CA LEU A 79 -6.53 -15.49 0.55
C LEU A 79 -7.09 -16.36 1.68
N VAL A 80 -8.07 -15.84 2.44
CA VAL A 80 -8.71 -16.58 3.53
C VAL A 80 -9.46 -17.80 2.98
N GLY A 81 -10.22 -17.65 1.90
CA GLY A 81 -10.97 -18.73 1.27
C GLY A 81 -10.07 -19.87 0.78
N LEU A 82 -8.99 -19.53 0.07
CA LEU A 82 -8.01 -20.51 -0.40
C LEU A 82 -7.30 -21.22 0.77
N TYR A 83 -6.95 -20.47 1.82
CA TYR A 83 -6.34 -21.03 3.02
C TYR A 83 -7.27 -22.02 3.73
N LEU A 84 -8.56 -21.66 3.91
CA LEU A 84 -9.56 -22.53 4.50
C LEU A 84 -9.81 -23.79 3.65
N ALA A 85 -9.95 -23.62 2.33
CA ALA A 85 -10.10 -24.74 1.40
C ALA A 85 -8.92 -25.71 1.49
N TRP A 86 -7.68 -25.19 1.54
CA TRP A 86 -6.48 -25.99 1.73
C TRP A 86 -6.47 -26.76 3.07
N ARG A 87 -6.90 -26.11 4.17
CA ARG A 87 -7.00 -26.74 5.49
C ARG A 87 -8.04 -27.85 5.53
N ILE A 88 -9.20 -27.62 4.93
CA ILE A 88 -10.28 -28.62 4.82
C ILE A 88 -9.80 -29.78 3.94
N ALA A 89 -9.20 -29.51 2.79
CA ALA A 89 -8.65 -30.55 1.92
C ALA A 89 -7.62 -31.42 2.65
N ARG A 90 -6.74 -30.81 3.48
CA ARG A 90 -5.77 -31.54 4.31
C ARG A 90 -6.40 -32.40 5.41
N LEU A 91 -7.55 -31.98 5.96
CA LEU A 91 -8.31 -32.76 6.93
C LEU A 91 -9.00 -33.96 6.27
N LEU A 92 -9.53 -33.77 5.06
CA LEU A 92 -10.24 -34.79 4.29
C LEU A 92 -9.29 -35.75 3.53
N TRP A 93 -8.03 -35.35 3.30
CA TRP A 93 -7.09 -36.18 2.55
C TRP A 93 -6.80 -37.49 3.31
N PRO A 94 -6.96 -38.67 2.66
CA PRO A 94 -6.70 -39.95 3.31
C PRO A 94 -5.25 -40.02 3.79
N LYS A 95 -5.04 -40.05 5.11
CA LYS A 95 -3.71 -40.28 5.69
C LYS A 95 -3.40 -41.77 5.57
N ARG A 96 -2.34 -42.13 4.83
CA ARG A 96 -1.82 -43.51 4.79
C ARG A 96 -1.43 -43.94 6.21
N ALA A 97 -2.21 -44.89 6.75
CA ALA A 97 -2.10 -45.62 8.00
C ALA A 97 -1.92 -44.76 9.29
N PRO A 98 -2.81 -44.89 10.29
CA PRO A 98 -2.58 -44.30 11.60
C PRO A 98 -1.34 -44.93 12.25
N VAL A 99 -0.41 -44.09 12.71
CA VAL A 99 0.56 -44.51 13.73
C VAL A 99 -0.29 -44.89 14.95
N SER A 100 -0.19 -46.15 15.39
CA SER A 100 -1.03 -46.66 16.48
C SER A 100 -0.87 -45.79 17.73
N GLY A 101 -1.99 -45.33 18.31
CA GLY A 101 -2.02 -44.57 19.56
C GLY A 101 -2.42 -43.09 19.48
N ALA A 102 -2.60 -42.49 18.30
CA ALA A 102 -3.05 -41.10 18.21
C ALA A 102 -4.57 -40.96 18.50
N LYS A 103 -4.95 -40.22 19.56
CA LYS A 103 -6.35 -39.93 19.87
C LYS A 103 -7.00 -39.12 18.74
N PRO A 104 -8.17 -39.52 18.19
CA PRO A 104 -8.79 -38.89 17.03
C PRO A 104 -9.07 -37.38 17.20
N GLY A 105 -9.42 -36.93 18.41
CA GLY A 105 -9.65 -35.50 18.71
C GLY A 105 -8.39 -34.60 18.64
N SER A 106 -7.20 -35.18 18.75
CA SER A 106 -5.94 -34.41 18.75
C SER A 106 -5.62 -33.77 17.39
N ALA A 107 -6.08 -34.39 16.30
CA ALA A 107 -5.86 -33.90 14.94
C ALA A 107 -6.69 -32.65 14.63
N ILE A 108 -7.97 -32.65 15.03
CA ILE A 108 -8.88 -31.51 14.85
C ILE A 108 -8.41 -30.33 15.71
N LEU A 109 -8.11 -30.56 16.99
CA LEU A 109 -7.60 -29.51 17.87
C LEU A 109 -6.30 -28.89 17.34
N LYS A 110 -5.41 -29.71 16.76
CA LYS A 110 -4.19 -29.23 16.11
C LYS A 110 -4.48 -28.33 14.92
N GLU A 111 -5.38 -28.71 14.01
CA GLU A 111 -5.71 -27.87 12.85
C GLU A 111 -6.44 -26.58 13.28
N ILE A 112 -7.33 -26.64 14.27
CA ILE A 112 -7.97 -25.45 14.87
C ILE A 112 -6.89 -24.52 15.45
N ARG A 113 -5.94 -25.06 16.22
CA ARG A 113 -4.83 -24.26 16.77
C ARG A 113 -4.01 -23.60 15.67
N ILE A 114 -3.69 -24.32 14.60
CA ILE A 114 -2.94 -23.77 13.47
C ILE A 114 -3.75 -22.68 12.76
N LEU A 115 -5.06 -22.89 12.56
CA LEU A 115 -5.96 -21.89 11.99
C LEU A 115 -5.94 -20.60 12.82
N VAL A 116 -6.17 -20.70 14.13
CA VAL A 116 -6.16 -19.55 15.06
C VAL A 116 -4.82 -18.83 15.02
N VAL A 117 -3.69 -19.55 15.15
CA VAL A 117 -2.35 -18.94 15.10
C VAL A 117 -2.10 -18.26 13.76
N SER A 118 -2.52 -18.86 12.64
CA SER A 118 -2.30 -18.28 11.32
C SER A 118 -3.13 -17.01 11.11
N LEU A 119 -4.38 -16.99 11.59
CA LEU A 119 -5.22 -15.79 11.55
C LEU A 119 -4.65 -14.69 12.44
N LEU A 120 -4.16 -15.01 13.64
CA LEU A 120 -3.50 -14.04 14.51
C LEU A 120 -2.25 -13.45 13.86
N LEU A 121 -1.42 -14.28 13.22
CA LEU A 121 -0.23 -13.82 12.49
C LEU A 121 -0.60 -12.95 11.28
N LEU A 122 -1.64 -13.31 10.53
CA LEU A 122 -2.13 -12.50 9.41
C LEU A 122 -2.65 -11.14 9.91
N THR A 123 -3.44 -11.13 10.98
CA THR A 123 -3.92 -9.88 11.60
C THR A 123 -2.75 -9.03 12.10
N ALA A 124 -1.78 -9.63 12.79
CA ALA A 124 -0.59 -8.92 13.25
C ALA A 124 0.22 -8.34 12.07
N PHE A 125 0.34 -9.09 10.97
CA PHE A 125 0.97 -8.62 9.74
C PHE A 125 0.24 -7.40 9.14
N LEU A 126 -1.09 -7.46 9.02
CA LEU A 126 -1.89 -6.37 8.46
C LEU A 126 -1.86 -5.12 9.34
N VAL A 127 -2.08 -5.29 10.64
CA VAL A 127 -2.02 -4.19 11.61
C VAL A 127 -0.62 -3.59 11.64
N GLY A 128 0.43 -4.41 11.68
CA GLY A 128 1.82 -3.96 11.64
C GLY A 128 2.12 -3.10 10.41
N GLY A 129 1.67 -3.54 9.23
CA GLY A 129 1.84 -2.79 7.98
C GLY A 129 1.07 -1.46 7.95
N ALA A 130 -0.09 -1.40 8.61
CA ALA A 130 -0.92 -0.19 8.67
C ALA A 130 -0.40 0.85 9.67
N VAL A 131 0.20 0.43 10.79
CA VAL A 131 0.61 1.35 11.87
C VAL A 131 2.09 1.73 11.83
N TRP A 132 2.94 0.93 11.19
CA TRP A 132 4.37 1.18 11.19
C TRP A 132 4.77 2.23 10.15
N HIS A 133 5.32 3.35 10.64
CA HIS A 133 6.13 4.32 9.89
C HIS A 133 7.44 3.69 9.39
N ARG A 134 7.34 2.87 8.34
CA ARG A 134 8.48 2.19 7.73
C ARG A 134 9.36 3.15 6.92
N PRO A 135 10.66 2.85 6.76
CA PRO A 135 11.51 3.57 5.80
C PRO A 135 10.87 3.50 4.42
N MET A 136 10.84 4.61 3.70
CA MET A 136 10.28 4.66 2.35
C MET A 136 11.38 4.84 1.33
N LEU A 137 11.13 4.39 0.10
CA LEU A 137 11.92 4.77 -1.06
C LEU A 137 11.79 6.28 -1.27
N ALA A 138 12.88 6.95 -1.62
CA ALA A 138 12.88 8.39 -1.89
C ALA A 138 13.34 8.67 -3.30
N LEU A 139 12.69 9.58 -4.00
CA LEU A 139 13.14 10.06 -5.30
C LEU A 139 14.39 10.92 -5.12
N THR A 140 15.37 10.76 -6.01
CA THR A 140 16.61 11.55 -5.98
C THR A 140 17.19 11.69 -7.38
N GLY A 141 18.04 12.71 -7.57
CA GLY A 141 18.73 12.96 -8.84
C GLY A 141 17.91 13.73 -9.88
N ALA A 142 16.88 14.45 -9.44
CA ALA A 142 16.28 15.51 -10.25
C ALA A 142 17.32 16.63 -10.53
N ASP A 143 17.24 17.27 -11.70
CA ASP A 143 18.04 18.46 -12.01
C ASP A 143 17.64 19.58 -11.03
N PRO A 144 18.57 20.37 -10.50
CA PRO A 144 18.23 21.48 -9.58
C PRO A 144 17.30 22.55 -10.17
N ARG A 145 17.09 22.54 -11.49
CA ARG A 145 16.13 23.42 -12.20
C ARG A 145 14.75 22.79 -12.37
N ASP A 146 14.61 21.51 -12.08
CA ASP A 146 13.34 20.79 -12.10
C ASP A 146 12.70 20.80 -10.71
N MET A 147 11.38 20.60 -10.66
CA MET A 147 10.64 20.40 -9.41
C MET A 147 10.00 19.02 -9.41
N VAL A 148 10.17 18.30 -8.30
CA VAL A 148 9.48 17.04 -8.03
C VAL A 148 8.20 17.34 -7.25
N VAL A 149 7.05 17.11 -7.88
CA VAL A 149 5.74 17.47 -7.32
C VAL A 149 4.86 16.24 -7.18
N ASP A 150 4.26 16.07 -6.00
CA ASP A 150 3.12 15.17 -5.83
C ASP A 150 1.84 15.95 -6.07
N PHE A 151 0.97 15.47 -6.95
CA PHE A 151 -0.27 16.14 -7.32
C PHE A 151 -1.46 15.72 -6.48
N HIS A 152 -1.30 14.74 -5.58
CA HIS A 152 -2.45 14.17 -4.90
C HIS A 152 -2.13 13.57 -3.52
N SER A 153 -2.57 14.25 -2.47
CA SER A 153 -2.23 13.87 -1.11
C SER A 153 -3.31 14.28 -0.11
N HIS A 154 -3.52 13.45 0.91
CA HIS A 154 -4.53 13.65 1.95
C HIS A 154 -3.90 13.89 3.31
N THR A 155 -4.61 14.66 4.13
CA THR A 155 -4.31 14.94 5.53
C THR A 155 -5.47 14.50 6.42
N ASN A 156 -5.32 14.71 7.72
CA ASN A 156 -6.30 14.34 8.74
C ASN A 156 -7.62 15.13 8.70
N VAL A 157 -7.79 16.12 7.81
CA VAL A 157 -9.10 16.76 7.60
C VAL A 157 -9.96 15.99 6.58
N SER A 158 -9.33 15.19 5.71
CA SER A 158 -10.03 14.32 4.78
C SER A 158 -10.75 13.16 5.47
N HIS A 159 -11.87 12.71 4.89
CA HIS A 159 -12.74 11.72 5.53
C HIS A 159 -12.12 10.31 5.63
N ASP A 160 -11.19 9.99 4.74
CA ASP A 160 -10.44 8.74 4.67
C ASP A 160 -9.29 8.67 5.69
N VAL A 161 -8.91 9.80 6.31
CA VAL A 161 -7.88 9.85 7.35
C VAL A 161 -8.44 10.19 8.73
N ARG A 162 -9.37 11.16 8.83
CA ARG A 162 -9.80 11.81 10.09
C ARG A 162 -10.23 10.85 11.22
N ASN A 163 -10.84 9.72 10.85
CA ASN A 163 -11.40 8.74 11.79
C ASN A 163 -10.56 7.44 11.87
N THR A 164 -9.31 7.49 11.41
CA THR A 164 -8.42 6.32 11.39
C THR A 164 -7.33 6.43 12.45
N LEU A 165 -6.52 5.39 12.56
CA LEU A 165 -5.30 5.39 13.38
C LEU A 165 -4.28 6.44 12.91
N MET A 166 -4.43 6.97 11.68
CA MET A 166 -3.57 7.99 11.08
C MET A 166 -4.07 9.42 11.30
N ARG A 167 -5.02 9.68 12.21
CA ARG A 167 -5.53 11.02 12.53
C ARG A 167 -4.48 12.08 12.90
N GLY A 168 -3.25 11.66 13.24
CA GLY A 168 -2.10 12.55 13.47
C GLY A 168 -1.36 12.98 12.20
N PHE A 169 -1.82 12.54 11.02
CA PHE A 169 -1.24 12.89 9.73
C PHE A 169 -1.78 14.24 9.24
N ASP A 170 -1.48 15.30 10.00
CA ASP A 170 -1.78 16.69 9.63
C ASP A 170 -0.90 17.19 8.47
N THR A 171 -1.15 18.40 7.99
CA THR A 171 -0.38 19.04 6.90
C THR A 171 1.12 19.04 7.19
N LYS A 172 1.53 19.28 8.45
CA LYS A 172 2.96 19.27 8.81
C LYS A 172 3.56 17.87 8.72
N ALA A 173 2.86 16.84 9.20
CA ALA A 173 3.28 15.45 9.10
C ALA A 173 3.35 14.98 7.65
N ASN A 174 2.39 15.42 6.84
CA ASN A 174 2.32 15.18 5.41
C ASN A 174 3.54 15.78 4.69
N LEU A 175 3.87 17.05 4.91
CA LEU A 175 5.04 17.69 4.31
C LEU A 175 6.35 17.02 4.76
N ARG A 176 6.49 16.68 6.05
CA ARG A 176 7.67 15.93 6.52
C ARG A 176 7.81 14.58 5.81
N TRP A 177 6.70 13.92 5.49
CA TRP A 177 6.73 12.67 4.74
C TRP A 177 7.17 12.90 3.29
N HIS A 178 6.63 13.89 2.60
CA HIS A 178 7.00 14.26 1.22
C HIS A 178 8.47 14.69 1.10
N THR A 179 8.97 15.50 2.04
CA THR A 179 10.39 15.88 2.09
C THR A 179 11.30 14.66 2.17
N ARG A 180 10.97 13.68 3.03
CA ARG A 180 11.75 12.43 3.15
C ARG A 180 11.64 11.55 1.92
N ALA A 181 10.56 11.69 1.17
CA ALA A 181 10.28 10.97 -0.07
C ALA A 181 10.95 11.61 -1.30
N GLY A 182 11.57 12.79 -1.14
CA GLY A 182 12.27 13.50 -2.22
C GLY A 182 11.38 14.39 -3.08
N PHE A 183 10.23 14.83 -2.57
CA PHE A 183 9.39 15.84 -3.22
C PHE A 183 9.75 17.25 -2.76
N ASP A 184 9.68 18.20 -3.70
CA ASP A 184 9.84 19.63 -3.45
C ASP A 184 8.51 20.30 -3.14
N ALA A 185 7.40 19.75 -3.64
CA ALA A 185 6.06 20.22 -3.37
C ALA A 185 5.03 19.09 -3.38
N ALA A 186 3.92 19.29 -2.66
CA ALA A 186 2.79 18.38 -2.65
C ALA A 186 1.48 19.16 -2.65
N PHE A 187 0.59 18.84 -3.59
CA PHE A 187 -0.79 19.31 -3.57
C PHE A 187 -1.58 18.55 -2.51
N ILE A 188 -2.13 19.28 -1.55
CA ILE A 188 -3.03 18.72 -0.56
C ILE A 188 -4.44 18.80 -1.11
N THR A 189 -5.03 17.65 -1.34
CA THR A 189 -6.27 17.46 -2.10
C THR A 189 -7.29 16.72 -1.25
N ASP A 190 -7.50 17.19 -0.02
CA ASP A 190 -8.44 16.57 0.91
C ASP A 190 -9.84 16.44 0.31
N HIS A 191 -10.55 15.35 0.63
CA HIS A 191 -11.84 15.03 0.02
C HIS A 191 -12.91 16.07 0.32
N ASN A 192 -13.28 16.86 -0.69
CA ASN A 192 -14.33 17.88 -0.64
C ASN A 192 -14.08 18.96 0.43
N VAL A 193 -12.82 19.23 0.75
CA VAL A 193 -12.39 20.25 1.71
C VAL A 193 -11.57 21.29 0.94
N VAL A 194 -11.91 22.57 1.11
CA VAL A 194 -11.15 23.66 0.47
C VAL A 194 -9.86 23.95 1.23
N SER A 195 -8.85 24.47 0.53
CA SER A 195 -7.49 24.73 1.03
C SER A 195 -7.43 25.50 2.36
N GLN A 196 -8.36 26.42 2.58
CA GLN A 196 -8.47 27.23 3.80
C GLN A 196 -8.79 26.39 5.03
N GLU A 197 -9.63 25.37 4.86
CA GLU A 197 -10.02 24.43 5.92
C GLU A 197 -8.92 23.40 6.20
N SER A 198 -8.11 23.05 5.20
CA SER A 198 -6.90 22.21 5.35
C SER A 198 -5.70 22.93 5.99
N GLY A 199 -5.86 24.21 6.37
CA GLY A 199 -4.81 24.99 7.02
C GLY A 199 -3.68 25.44 6.09
N ILE A 200 -3.92 25.45 4.77
CA ILE A 200 -2.95 25.85 3.73
C ILE A 200 -3.11 27.34 3.36
N GLY A 201 -4.04 28.03 4.03
CA GLY A 201 -4.48 29.40 3.72
C GLY A 201 -3.47 30.55 3.92
N SER A 202 -2.19 30.29 4.17
CA SER A 202 -1.17 31.32 4.10
C SER A 202 0.12 30.77 3.49
N ARG A 203 0.77 31.58 2.64
CA ARG A 203 2.12 31.36 2.08
C ARG A 203 3.17 31.00 3.15
N ASP A 204 2.85 31.18 4.43
CA ASP A 204 3.73 30.96 5.58
C ASP A 204 3.59 29.56 6.22
N ALA A 205 2.59 28.75 5.84
CA ALA A 205 2.29 27.47 6.50
C ALA A 205 3.33 26.35 6.25
N GLY A 206 4.36 26.57 5.43
CA GLY A 206 5.29 25.51 5.01
C GLY A 206 6.78 25.90 4.93
N ALA A 207 7.18 27.10 5.34
CA ALA A 207 8.56 27.57 5.13
C ALA A 207 9.56 27.07 6.20
N GLU A 208 9.45 25.81 6.66
CA GLU A 208 10.63 25.18 7.26
C GLU A 208 11.66 24.98 6.14
N GLN A 209 12.80 25.66 6.23
CA GLN A 209 13.82 25.69 5.18
C GLN A 209 14.26 24.26 4.84
N GLY A 210 14.10 23.87 3.57
CA GLY A 210 14.39 22.51 3.10
C GLY A 210 13.25 21.49 3.24
N SER A 211 12.04 21.93 3.61
CA SER A 211 10.83 21.11 3.54
C SER A 211 10.10 21.28 2.21
N ALA A 212 9.39 20.24 1.79
CA ALA A 212 8.41 20.30 0.71
C ALA A 212 7.37 21.39 0.96
N VAL A 213 6.91 22.04 -0.10
CA VAL A 213 5.90 23.09 -0.07
C VAL A 213 4.50 22.49 -0.18
N ALA A 214 3.57 22.95 0.66
CA ALA A 214 2.15 22.62 0.49
C ALA A 214 1.53 23.49 -0.61
N CYS A 215 0.95 22.85 -1.63
CA CYS A 215 0.17 23.49 -2.66
C CYS A 215 -1.33 23.27 -2.39
N PRO A 216 -2.19 24.29 -2.57
CA PRO A 216 -3.62 24.16 -2.36
C PRO A 216 -4.25 23.29 -3.47
N GLY A 217 -5.21 22.46 -3.09
CA GLY A 217 -6.05 21.70 -4.01
C GLY A 217 -7.26 21.12 -3.28
N ILE A 218 -8.09 20.40 -4.02
CA ILE A 218 -9.25 19.68 -3.50
C ILE A 218 -9.47 18.43 -4.36
N GLU A 219 -9.85 17.33 -3.72
CA GLU A 219 -10.39 16.19 -4.45
C GLU A 219 -11.92 16.16 -4.29
N VAL A 220 -12.62 16.42 -5.38
CA VAL A 220 -14.08 16.35 -5.45
C VAL A 220 -14.48 14.89 -5.65
N SER A 221 -15.20 14.35 -4.67
CA SER A 221 -15.81 13.03 -4.78
C SER A 221 -17.10 13.13 -5.59
N ALA A 222 -17.11 12.52 -6.77
CA ALA A 222 -18.23 12.46 -7.68
C ALA A 222 -18.68 11.00 -7.90
N TRP A 223 -19.74 10.78 -8.67
CA TRP A 223 -20.31 9.47 -8.90
C TRP A 223 -19.31 8.54 -9.58
N ARG A 224 -18.78 7.58 -8.81
CA ARG A 224 -17.77 6.60 -9.26
C ARG A 224 -16.49 7.24 -9.82
N ALA A 225 -16.25 8.50 -9.53
CA ALA A 225 -15.11 9.26 -10.01
C ALA A 225 -14.61 10.21 -8.93
N HIS A 226 -13.32 10.50 -9.01
CA HIS A 226 -12.65 11.42 -8.11
C HIS A 226 -11.88 12.42 -8.98
N ILE A 227 -12.14 13.71 -8.77
CA ILE A 227 -11.62 14.78 -9.61
C ILE A 227 -10.73 15.67 -8.76
N VAL A 228 -9.48 15.77 -9.16
CA VAL A 228 -8.49 16.61 -8.48
C VAL A 228 -8.50 17.98 -9.13
N LEU A 229 -8.79 19.02 -8.34
CA LEU A 229 -8.65 20.41 -8.75
C LEU A 229 -7.42 20.98 -8.05
N LEU A 230 -6.50 21.53 -8.84
CA LEU A 230 -5.24 22.08 -8.37
C LEU A 230 -5.37 23.60 -8.25
N GLY A 231 -4.82 24.17 -7.18
CA GLY A 231 -4.89 25.59 -6.90
C GLY A 231 -5.91 25.94 -5.81
N ASP A 232 -6.00 27.22 -5.51
CA ASP A 232 -7.01 27.73 -4.59
C ASP A 232 -8.35 27.82 -5.31
N THR A 233 -9.33 27.05 -4.84
CA THR A 233 -10.65 26.94 -5.48
C THR A 233 -11.75 27.39 -4.54
N LEU A 234 -12.79 28.01 -5.09
CA LEU A 234 -14.04 28.19 -4.36
C LEU A 234 -14.66 26.83 -4.01
N PRO A 235 -15.50 26.75 -2.97
CA PRO A 235 -16.24 25.53 -2.65
C PRO A 235 -17.01 25.00 -3.87
N VAL A 236 -16.89 23.70 -4.12
CA VAL A 236 -17.55 23.01 -5.25
C VAL A 236 -18.86 22.38 -4.78
N ASP A 237 -19.98 22.70 -5.45
CA ASP A 237 -21.27 22.03 -5.23
C ASP A 237 -21.25 20.62 -5.83
N ARG A 238 -20.72 19.66 -5.07
CA ARG A 238 -20.59 18.27 -5.50
C ARG A 238 -21.92 17.51 -5.58
N ASN A 239 -23.00 18.03 -5.00
CA ASN A 239 -24.26 17.29 -4.89
C ASN A 239 -24.84 16.93 -6.26
N ARG A 240 -24.57 17.78 -7.25
CA ARG A 240 -24.91 17.59 -8.66
C ARG A 240 -24.28 16.34 -9.27
N TYR A 241 -23.13 15.92 -8.74
CA TYR A 241 -22.36 14.80 -9.26
C TYR A 241 -22.50 13.53 -8.43
N ASN A 242 -23.38 13.47 -7.43
CA ASN A 242 -23.47 12.30 -6.53
C ASN A 242 -24.13 11.06 -7.17
N GLY A 243 -24.80 11.21 -8.32
CA GLY A 243 -25.51 10.10 -8.99
C GLY A 243 -25.24 9.97 -10.50
N SER A 244 -24.61 10.97 -11.12
CA SER A 244 -24.20 10.96 -12.53
C SER A 244 -23.00 11.92 -12.73
N LEU A 245 -22.29 11.74 -13.85
CA LEU A 245 -21.24 12.66 -14.31
C LEU A 245 -21.66 13.46 -15.56
N ASP A 246 -22.92 13.31 -16.02
CA ASP A 246 -23.37 13.93 -17.28
C ASP A 246 -23.24 15.47 -17.24
N GLU A 247 -23.46 16.08 -16.08
CA GLU A 247 -23.33 17.54 -15.87
C GLU A 247 -21.87 18.02 -15.77
N LEU A 248 -20.87 17.13 -15.80
CA LEU A 248 -19.47 17.51 -15.72
C LEU A 248 -18.86 17.89 -17.09
N LEU A 249 -19.52 17.47 -18.18
CA LEU A 249 -19.04 17.64 -19.56
C LEU A 249 -19.84 18.69 -20.36
N THR A 250 -20.82 19.33 -19.72
CA THR A 250 -21.69 20.38 -20.29
C THR A 250 -21.33 21.73 -19.73
#